data_AF-A0A180G2J3-F1
#
_entry.id   AF-A0A180G2J3-F1
#
_cell.length_a   1.000
_cell.length_b   1.000
_cell.length_c   1.000
_cell.angle_alpha   90.00
_cell.angle_beta   90.00
_cell.angle_gamma   90.00
#
_symmetry.space_group_name_H-M   'P 1'
#
loop_
_entity.id
_entity.type
_entity.pdbx_description
1 polymer ?
#
loop_
_entity_poly.entity_id
_entity_poly.type
_entity_poly.pdbx_seq_one_letter_code
_entity_poly.pdbx_strand_id
1 'polypeptide(L)'
;MDHEPQEVDADGGNGNADQAGGQTGPQGGGNGQDEHSWISKVIDSILPNITDEANRNRSAGSSAPSGSHPAGLLNTDSVTERPRLDPHFVVENARGARAHVEENGIRIRGERRARGIARKEALNEHCDKYSRGIQHFIKFFLGGPVKPQDYPSSPTTEELEALYWVDRQSKMIIEQLDRLRSSLSAKSLAEQDFYVAQAEKEIRKNIPLPTFHPAPRKGDLGGGKPISLQTKGDVERALALAGISRFTFEWNVPRDEDLTWNSAVIEVMGKKSVEWLGQSMKISEEETGQVAAIIKRWLETKSREIQQYGDMDKSTKAQYQRWRKNIKEQRCKMGDKVFHNLPQLAVVLEDKRCHSDIEDGPDGANPISVFPAWRSVHLTEILHNLDQMVQAQATHHKTIETNKKMYARSARNHAKTVGGAIGVARDWPKDCYDQGFWNGLSKFEQDTLSKIPEVNIAQIAQGLTQICRRGNHTGSSGPSDGGVTSRGQKRVQSEERNDDQVGGVPGASGGMHVD
;
A
#
# COMPACT_ATOMS: atom_id res chain seq x y z
N MET A 1 -35.46 -44.42 0.94
CA MET A 1 -36.12 -44.76 2.22
C MET A 1 -35.49 -43.89 3.28
N ASP A 2 -35.52 -42.58 3.13
CA ASP A 2 -36.70 -41.70 3.27
C ASP A 2 -37.34 -41.87 4.64
N HIS A 3 -37.10 -40.90 5.50
CA HIS A 3 -38.20 -40.22 6.19
C HIS A 3 -37.69 -38.92 6.84
N GLU A 4 -38.07 -37.81 6.20
CA GLU A 4 -38.52 -36.60 6.90
C GLU A 4 -39.75 -36.97 7.78
N PRO A 5 -40.01 -36.23 8.86
CA PRO A 5 -41.14 -35.30 8.75
C PRO A 5 -41.04 -33.99 9.55
N GLN A 6 -41.49 -32.94 8.87
CA GLN A 6 -42.56 -31.98 9.22
C GLN A 6 -42.45 -30.99 10.38
N GLU A 7 -42.66 -29.75 9.94
CA GLU A 7 -43.20 -28.57 10.62
C GLU A 7 -44.46 -28.83 11.48
N VAL A 8 -44.60 -28.00 12.51
CA VAL A 8 -45.90 -27.71 13.13
C VAL A 8 -46.04 -26.19 13.22
N ASP A 9 -47.08 -25.70 12.55
CA ASP A 9 -47.65 -24.37 12.68
C ASP A 9 -48.18 -24.11 14.09
N ALA A 10 -48.12 -22.85 14.53
CA ALA A 10 -49.13 -22.27 15.40
C ALA A 10 -49.37 -20.81 15.02
N ASP A 11 -50.50 -20.67 14.35
CA ASP A 11 -51.24 -19.53 13.84
C ASP A 11 -51.74 -18.54 14.93
N GLY A 12 -52.12 -17.35 14.46
CA GLY A 12 -53.09 -16.46 15.11
C GLY A 12 -52.49 -15.21 15.78
N GLY A 13 -52.70 -13.98 15.30
CA GLY A 13 -53.62 -13.51 14.28
C GLY A 13 -54.20 -12.14 14.67
N ASN A 14 -54.31 -11.26 13.66
CA ASN A 14 -55.22 -10.12 13.50
C ASN A 14 -55.21 -8.99 14.55
N GLY A 15 -55.23 -7.71 14.18
CA GLY A 15 -55.50 -7.03 12.90
C GLY A 15 -55.46 -5.52 13.20
N ASN A 16 -55.83 -4.57 12.35
CA ASN A 16 -56.27 -4.54 10.96
C ASN A 16 -56.22 -3.06 10.52
N ALA A 17 -56.34 -2.80 9.22
CA ALA A 17 -56.68 -1.52 8.55
C ALA A 17 -55.54 -0.53 8.27
N ASP A 18 -55.48 0.13 7.11
CA ASP A 18 -55.96 -0.13 5.75
C ASP A 18 -55.28 0.94 4.87
N GLN A 19 -54.93 0.56 3.64
CA GLN A 19 -54.85 1.38 2.41
C GLN A 19 -54.33 2.83 2.46
N ALA A 20 -53.24 3.10 1.72
CA ALA A 20 -53.32 3.61 0.34
C ALA A 20 -51.97 4.18 -0.15
N GLY A 21 -51.65 3.93 -1.43
CA GLY A 21 -51.06 4.95 -2.31
C GLY A 21 -49.53 5.06 -2.42
N GLY A 22 -49.00 4.48 -3.50
CA GLY A 22 -48.33 5.27 -4.55
C GLY A 22 -47.02 6.03 -4.24
N GLN A 23 -45.94 5.48 -4.80
CA GLN A 23 -44.90 6.17 -5.60
C GLN A 23 -43.90 7.16 -4.98
N THR A 24 -42.68 6.99 -5.52
CA THR A 24 -41.55 7.94 -5.71
C THR A 24 -40.47 8.00 -4.64
N GLY A 25 -39.25 7.69 -5.09
CA GLY A 25 -38.02 7.71 -4.31
C GLY A 25 -37.49 9.12 -4.03
N PRO A 26 -36.37 9.25 -3.30
CA PRO A 26 -35.83 10.54 -2.92
C PRO A 26 -35.19 11.22 -4.15
N GLN A 27 -35.80 12.32 -4.59
CA GLN A 27 -35.16 13.31 -5.46
C GLN A 27 -34.08 14.04 -4.66
N GLY A 28 -32.83 13.65 -4.86
CA GLY A 28 -31.68 14.52 -4.61
C GLY A 28 -31.52 15.47 -5.80
N GLY A 29 -31.71 16.76 -5.57
CA GLY A 29 -31.53 17.77 -6.61
C GLY A 29 -32.27 19.08 -6.29
N GLY A 30 -31.62 19.97 -5.55
CA GLY A 30 -32.11 21.34 -5.39
C GLY A 30 -31.46 22.06 -4.21
N ASN A 31 -30.36 22.78 -4.45
CA ASN A 31 -29.82 23.74 -3.46
C ASN A 31 -29.44 25.11 -4.07
N GLY A 32 -29.54 25.27 -5.40
CA GLY A 32 -29.18 26.54 -6.05
C GLY A 32 -30.22 27.65 -5.89
N GLN A 33 -31.52 27.32 -5.81
CA GLN A 33 -32.59 28.33 -5.71
C GLN A 33 -32.79 28.87 -4.29
N ASP A 34 -32.53 28.04 -3.27
CA ASP A 34 -32.72 28.40 -1.86
C ASP A 34 -31.59 29.31 -1.35
N GLU A 35 -30.37 29.16 -1.87
CA GLU A 35 -29.21 29.98 -1.49
C GLU A 35 -29.32 31.42 -2.03
N HIS A 36 -29.78 31.61 -3.27
CA HIS A 36 -30.08 32.94 -3.83
C HIS A 36 -31.23 33.63 -3.09
N SER A 37 -32.17 32.86 -2.54
CA SER A 37 -33.38 33.38 -1.88
C SER A 37 -33.06 34.14 -0.58
N TRP A 38 -32.13 33.67 0.25
CA TRP A 38 -31.90 34.29 1.57
C TRP A 38 -31.02 35.55 1.49
N ILE A 39 -29.98 35.58 0.65
CA ILE A 39 -29.17 36.81 0.46
C ILE A 39 -30.04 37.91 -0.13
N SER A 40 -30.89 37.55 -1.11
CA SER A 40 -31.89 38.46 -1.67
C SER A 40 -32.82 38.96 -0.57
N LYS A 41 -33.38 38.09 0.29
CA LYS A 41 -34.23 38.50 1.42
C LYS A 41 -33.54 39.46 2.40
N VAL A 42 -32.25 39.26 2.71
CA VAL A 42 -31.49 40.17 3.59
C VAL A 42 -31.35 41.55 2.94
N ILE A 43 -31.02 41.61 1.66
CA ILE A 43 -30.87 42.87 0.93
C ILE A 43 -32.22 43.56 0.67
N ASP A 44 -33.25 42.78 0.34
CA ASP A 44 -34.61 43.25 0.15
C ASP A 44 -35.20 43.79 1.46
N SER A 45 -34.78 43.26 2.64
CA SER A 45 -35.16 43.83 3.95
C SER A 45 -34.52 45.18 4.26
N ILE A 46 -33.42 45.52 3.57
CA ILE A 46 -32.71 46.80 3.69
C ILE A 46 -33.23 47.81 2.66
N LEU A 47 -33.93 47.35 1.61
CA LEU A 47 -34.52 48.17 0.56
C LEU A 47 -35.93 48.67 0.91
N PRO A 48 -36.31 49.91 0.54
CA PRO A 48 -37.71 50.30 0.43
C PRO A 48 -38.37 49.58 -0.75
N ASN A 49 -39.59 49.06 -0.52
CA ASN A 49 -40.41 48.31 -1.49
C ASN A 49 -40.52 49.01 -2.86
N ILE A 50 -39.94 48.39 -3.89
CA ILE A 50 -40.19 48.70 -5.31
C ILE A 50 -40.37 47.36 -6.04
N THR A 51 -41.59 47.12 -6.51
CA THR A 51 -42.08 45.92 -7.21
C THR A 51 -41.65 45.83 -8.68
N ASP A 52 -41.34 44.59 -9.11
CA ASP A 52 -41.66 43.84 -10.36
C ASP A 52 -41.43 44.51 -11.75
N GLU A 53 -41.08 43.85 -12.87
CA GLU A 53 -41.27 42.46 -13.35
C GLU A 53 -40.48 42.20 -14.67
N ALA A 54 -40.50 40.93 -15.14
CA ALA A 54 -40.38 40.41 -16.54
C ALA A 54 -38.98 40.17 -17.17
N ASN A 55 -38.69 39.13 -17.99
CA ASN A 55 -39.31 37.83 -18.34
C ASN A 55 -38.31 36.98 -19.20
N ARG A 56 -38.62 35.68 -19.37
CA ARG A 56 -37.91 34.53 -19.98
C ARG A 56 -37.79 34.53 -21.54
N ASN A 57 -36.86 33.74 -22.12
CA ASN A 57 -37.11 32.40 -22.76
C ASN A 57 -36.04 31.86 -23.77
N ARG A 58 -35.75 30.54 -23.63
CA ARG A 58 -35.62 29.40 -24.61
C ARG A 58 -34.85 29.52 -25.95
N SER A 59 -34.04 28.50 -26.29
CA SER A 59 -34.48 27.26 -27.01
C SER A 59 -33.31 26.32 -27.40
N ALA A 60 -33.64 25.05 -27.60
CA ALA A 60 -32.78 23.89 -27.87
C ALA A 60 -32.57 23.59 -29.38
N GLY A 61 -31.62 22.70 -29.70
CA GLY A 61 -31.51 22.06 -31.02
C GLY A 61 -30.41 21.00 -31.10
N SER A 62 -30.80 19.76 -31.32
CA SER A 62 -30.04 18.50 -31.40
C SER A 62 -29.58 18.16 -32.83
N SER A 63 -28.47 17.42 -33.00
CA SER A 63 -28.42 16.13 -33.75
C SER A 63 -26.99 15.56 -33.93
N ALA A 64 -26.88 14.24 -33.93
CA ALA A 64 -25.71 13.37 -34.23
C ALA A 64 -26.13 12.40 -35.37
N PRO A 65 -25.47 11.24 -35.66
CA PRO A 65 -24.04 10.83 -35.76
C PRO A 65 -23.75 10.04 -37.08
N SER A 66 -22.50 9.60 -37.33
CA SER A 66 -22.08 8.38 -38.09
C SER A 66 -20.53 8.40 -38.21
N GLY A 67 -19.71 7.34 -38.20
CA GLY A 67 -19.89 5.90 -38.33
C GLY A 67 -18.56 5.16 -38.04
N SER A 68 -18.59 3.84 -38.23
CA SER A 68 -17.79 2.75 -37.63
C SER A 68 -16.44 2.36 -38.28
N HIS A 69 -15.54 1.79 -37.45
CA HIS A 69 -14.63 0.59 -37.52
C HIS A 69 -14.21 -0.04 -38.90
N PRO A 70 -13.10 -0.84 -39.02
CA PRO A 70 -12.55 -1.79 -38.03
C PRO A 70 -11.01 -2.05 -38.01
N ALA A 71 -10.65 -3.04 -37.19
CA ALA A 71 -9.32 -3.56 -36.83
C ALA A 71 -8.68 -4.53 -37.85
N GLY A 72 -7.38 -4.82 -37.66
CA GLY A 72 -6.65 -5.89 -38.33
C GLY A 72 -5.65 -6.57 -37.37
N LEU A 73 -5.70 -7.90 -37.32
CA LEU A 73 -5.02 -8.80 -36.40
C LEU A 73 -3.63 -9.26 -36.89
N LEU A 74 -2.81 -9.62 -35.89
CA LEU A 74 -1.68 -10.55 -35.79
C LEU A 74 -1.30 -11.44 -36.99
N ASN A 75 0.01 -11.64 -37.15
CA ASN A 75 0.54 -12.86 -37.75
C ASN A 75 1.77 -13.37 -36.97
N THR A 76 1.73 -14.65 -36.59
CA THR A 76 2.80 -15.41 -35.93
C THR A 76 3.18 -16.55 -36.87
N ASP A 77 4.45 -16.72 -37.20
CA ASP A 77 4.87 -17.97 -37.83
C ASP A 77 6.34 -18.36 -37.63
N SER A 78 6.49 -19.67 -37.50
CA SER A 78 7.65 -20.54 -37.72
C SER A 78 8.72 -20.68 -36.62
N VAL A 79 8.64 -21.84 -35.95
CA VAL A 79 9.67 -22.43 -35.09
C VAL A 79 10.72 -23.09 -35.98
N THR A 80 11.89 -22.48 -36.08
CA THR A 80 13.10 -23.08 -36.67
C THR A 80 13.87 -23.85 -35.60
N GLU A 81 14.39 -25.03 -35.94
CA GLU A 81 15.34 -25.78 -35.11
C GLU A 81 16.49 -24.86 -34.68
N ARG A 82 16.60 -24.62 -33.37
CA ARG A 82 17.64 -23.76 -32.82
C ARG A 82 18.98 -24.50 -32.87
N PRO A 83 20.05 -23.90 -33.43
CA PRO A 83 21.40 -24.42 -33.25
C PRO A 83 21.72 -24.47 -31.76
N ARG A 84 22.10 -25.66 -31.28
CA ARG A 84 22.34 -25.94 -29.87
C ARG A 84 23.69 -25.36 -29.46
N LEU A 85 23.66 -24.47 -28.47
CA LEU A 85 24.85 -23.80 -27.94
C LEU A 85 25.61 -24.72 -26.97
N ASP A 86 26.93 -24.53 -26.92
CA ASP A 86 27.80 -25.21 -25.95
C ASP A 86 27.39 -24.89 -24.49
N PRO A 87 27.29 -25.89 -23.60
CA PRO A 87 26.90 -25.68 -22.20
C PRO A 87 27.74 -24.65 -21.45
N HIS A 88 29.05 -24.56 -21.72
CA HIS A 88 29.92 -23.58 -21.07
C HIS A 88 29.58 -22.16 -21.53
N PHE A 89 29.38 -21.98 -22.84
CA PHE A 89 28.96 -20.70 -23.42
C PHE A 89 27.61 -20.21 -22.86
N VAL A 90 26.63 -21.11 -22.70
CA VAL A 90 25.32 -20.76 -22.14
C VAL A 90 25.45 -20.27 -20.70
N VAL A 91 26.25 -20.96 -19.89
CA VAL A 91 26.48 -20.61 -18.48
C VAL A 91 27.24 -19.28 -18.35
N GLU A 92 28.31 -19.07 -19.13
CA GLU A 92 29.07 -17.82 -19.11
C GLU A 92 28.23 -16.61 -19.53
N ASN A 93 27.44 -16.74 -20.60
CA ASN A 93 26.55 -15.68 -21.04
C ASN A 93 25.48 -15.34 -19.97
N ALA A 94 24.92 -16.35 -19.30
CA ALA A 94 23.97 -16.15 -18.21
C ALA A 94 24.61 -15.44 -17.00
N ARG A 95 25.85 -15.81 -16.65
CA ARG A 95 26.65 -15.14 -15.60
C ARG A 95 26.91 -13.67 -15.94
N GLY A 96 27.34 -13.39 -17.18
CA GLY A 96 27.56 -12.02 -17.67
C GLY A 96 26.30 -11.16 -17.60
N ALA A 97 25.16 -11.71 -18.03
CA ALA A 97 23.87 -11.02 -17.96
C ALA A 97 23.47 -10.68 -16.51
N ARG A 98 23.71 -11.59 -15.55
CA ARG A 98 23.45 -11.33 -14.11
C ARG A 98 24.35 -10.21 -13.57
N ALA A 99 25.63 -10.23 -13.88
CA ALA A 99 26.59 -9.22 -13.42
C ALA A 99 26.20 -7.80 -13.89
N HIS A 100 25.82 -7.66 -15.16
CA HIS A 100 25.38 -6.38 -15.72
C HIS A 100 24.11 -5.82 -15.06
N VAL A 101 23.14 -6.68 -14.72
CA VAL A 101 21.93 -6.26 -14.00
C VAL A 101 22.25 -5.77 -12.59
N GLU A 102 23.16 -6.45 -11.90
CA GLU A 102 23.61 -6.06 -10.56
C GLU A 102 24.32 -4.70 -10.57
N GLU A 103 25.24 -4.49 -11.52
CA GLU A 103 25.96 -3.24 -11.73
C GLU A 103 25.02 -2.07 -12.05
N ASN A 104 24.10 -2.24 -13.00
CA ASN A 104 23.12 -1.21 -13.34
C ASN A 104 22.23 -0.87 -12.14
N GLY A 105 21.87 -1.87 -11.32
CA GLY A 105 21.12 -1.65 -10.08
C GLY A 105 21.89 -0.81 -9.05
N ILE A 106 23.20 -1.04 -8.91
CA ILE A 106 24.07 -0.22 -8.06
C ILE A 106 24.13 1.21 -8.60
N ARG A 107 24.32 1.38 -9.91
CA ARG A 107 24.37 2.69 -10.57
C ARG A 107 23.09 3.51 -10.33
N ILE A 108 21.92 2.92 -10.58
CA ILE A 108 20.62 3.59 -10.36
C ILE A 108 20.45 4.02 -8.90
N ARG A 109 20.87 3.18 -7.93
CA ARG A 109 20.84 3.56 -6.50
C ARG A 109 21.79 4.72 -6.21
N GLY A 110 22.98 4.71 -6.79
CA GLY A 110 23.95 5.81 -6.71
C GLY A 110 23.37 7.12 -7.25
N GLU A 111 22.80 7.10 -8.45
CA GLU A 111 22.16 8.27 -9.05
C GLU A 111 21.00 8.82 -8.23
N ARG A 112 20.17 7.95 -7.61
CA ARG A 112 19.10 8.40 -6.71
C ARG A 112 19.66 9.12 -5.49
N ARG A 113 20.74 8.61 -4.88
CA ARG A 113 21.42 9.29 -3.77
C ARG A 113 21.99 10.63 -4.22
N ALA A 114 22.67 10.67 -5.37
CA ALA A 114 23.25 11.89 -5.93
C ALA A 114 22.17 12.96 -6.21
N ARG A 115 21.01 12.56 -6.76
CA ARG A 115 19.86 13.45 -6.96
C ARG A 115 19.32 14.03 -5.65
N GLY A 116 19.22 13.22 -4.59
CA GLY A 116 18.82 13.70 -3.26
C GLY A 116 19.78 14.75 -2.70
N ILE A 117 21.09 14.50 -2.82
CA ILE A 117 22.13 15.45 -2.41
C ILE A 117 22.06 16.75 -3.21
N ALA A 118 21.91 16.66 -4.54
CA ALA A 118 21.88 17.82 -5.44
C ALA A 118 20.66 18.74 -5.20
N ARG A 119 19.54 18.20 -4.73
CA ARG A 119 18.33 18.98 -4.42
C ARG A 119 18.44 19.81 -3.13
N LYS A 120 19.55 19.72 -2.38
CA LYS A 120 19.65 20.28 -1.02
C LYS A 120 18.43 19.91 -0.16
N GLU A 121 17.81 18.75 -0.43
CA GLU A 121 16.91 18.15 0.53
C GLU A 121 17.78 17.87 1.74
N ALA A 122 17.66 18.70 2.78
CA ALA A 122 18.32 18.45 4.04
C ALA A 122 18.03 16.99 4.40
N LEU A 123 19.06 16.27 4.86
CA LEU A 123 18.83 15.04 5.58
C LEU A 123 17.93 15.42 6.75
N ASN A 124 16.62 15.30 6.57
CA ASN A 124 15.68 15.48 7.65
C ASN A 124 16.16 14.53 8.72
N GLU A 125 16.54 15.08 9.86
CA GLU A 125 16.62 14.33 11.10
C GLU A 125 15.30 13.58 11.20
N HIS A 126 15.35 12.31 10.82
CA HIS A 126 14.18 11.49 10.69
C HIS A 126 13.61 11.37 12.11
N CYS A 127 12.47 12.02 12.35
CA CYS A 127 11.67 11.96 13.59
C CYS A 127 11.96 13.03 14.66
N ASP A 128 12.11 14.29 14.28
CA ASP A 128 11.96 15.38 15.25
C ASP A 128 10.54 15.38 15.89
N LYS A 129 10.42 16.05 17.03
CA LYS A 129 9.17 16.13 17.80
C LYS A 129 8.09 16.89 17.01
N TYR A 130 8.49 17.83 16.17
CA TYR A 130 7.62 18.68 15.37
C TYR A 130 6.86 17.89 14.29
N SER A 131 7.59 17.15 13.44
CA SER A 131 6.99 16.31 12.39
C SER A 131 6.05 15.26 12.97
N ARG A 132 6.43 14.62 14.08
CA ARG A 132 5.57 13.65 14.78
C ARG A 132 4.30 14.31 15.33
N GLY A 133 4.42 15.53 15.85
CA GLY A 133 3.29 16.34 16.30
C GLY A 133 2.29 16.64 15.19
N ILE A 134 2.79 17.10 14.03
CA ILE A 134 1.95 17.38 12.84
C ILE A 134 1.22 16.12 12.37
N GLN A 135 1.95 15.00 12.27
CA GLN A 135 1.37 13.72 11.86
C GLN A 135 0.31 13.21 12.86
N HIS A 136 0.55 13.36 14.16
CA HIS A 136 -0.43 13.01 15.19
C HIS A 136 -1.70 13.86 15.05
N PHE A 137 -1.53 15.16 14.87
CA PHE A 137 -2.64 16.11 14.68
C PHE A 137 -3.50 15.72 13.48
N ILE A 138 -2.88 15.46 12.32
CA ILE A 138 -3.59 15.03 11.12
C ILE A 138 -4.32 13.71 11.33
N LYS A 139 -3.66 12.70 11.90
CA LYS A 139 -4.29 11.41 12.15
C LYS A 139 -5.51 11.54 13.06
N PHE A 140 -5.48 12.44 14.04
CA PHE A 140 -6.60 12.65 14.96
C PHE A 140 -7.86 13.09 14.22
N PHE A 141 -7.73 14.05 13.32
CA PHE A 141 -8.87 14.53 12.53
C PHE A 141 -9.31 13.52 11.46
N LEU A 142 -8.43 12.64 10.99
CA LEU A 142 -8.79 11.50 10.11
C LEU A 142 -9.50 10.35 10.86
N GLY A 143 -9.81 10.51 12.14
CA GLY A 143 -10.52 9.49 12.93
C GLY A 143 -9.61 8.47 13.62
N GLY A 144 -8.30 8.71 13.67
CA GLY A 144 -7.34 7.84 14.34
C GLY A 144 -7.10 6.49 13.64
N PRO A 145 -6.78 6.46 12.34
CA PRO A 145 -6.60 5.21 11.61
C PRO A 145 -5.38 4.43 12.12
N VAL A 146 -5.56 3.14 12.41
CA VAL A 146 -4.50 2.24 12.89
C VAL A 146 -3.95 1.38 11.74
N LYS A 147 -4.82 0.98 10.81
CA LYS A 147 -4.47 0.26 9.59
C LYS A 147 -4.89 1.05 8.33
N PRO A 148 -4.32 0.76 7.15
CA PRO A 148 -4.61 1.50 5.92
C PRO A 148 -6.09 1.50 5.50
N GLN A 149 -6.85 0.47 5.86
CA GLN A 149 -8.30 0.38 5.60
C GLN A 149 -9.15 1.30 6.50
N ASP A 150 -8.56 1.82 7.58
CA ASP A 150 -9.27 2.73 8.50
C ASP A 150 -9.27 4.17 7.98
N TYR A 151 -8.41 4.50 7.00
CA TYR A 151 -8.36 5.84 6.43
C TYR A 151 -9.67 6.15 5.69
N PRO A 152 -10.18 7.38 5.81
CA PRO A 152 -11.38 7.78 5.10
C PRO A 152 -11.17 7.67 3.59
N SER A 153 -12.24 7.39 2.83
CA SER A 153 -12.19 7.41 1.38
C SER A 153 -11.80 8.79 0.83
N SER A 154 -11.26 8.81 -0.38
CA SER A 154 -11.06 10.03 -1.18
C SER A 154 -12.32 10.90 -1.23
N PRO A 155 -12.18 12.22 -1.48
CA PRO A 155 -13.34 13.09 -1.62
C PRO A 155 -14.25 12.62 -2.76
N THR A 156 -15.56 12.75 -2.59
CA THR A 156 -16.53 12.50 -3.66
C THR A 156 -16.51 13.66 -4.67
N THR A 157 -17.07 13.46 -5.85
CA THR A 157 -17.21 14.53 -6.86
C THR A 157 -17.98 15.73 -6.30
N GLU A 158 -19.04 15.49 -5.50
CA GLU A 158 -19.81 16.53 -4.83
C GLU A 158 -18.97 17.33 -3.83
N GLU A 159 -18.11 16.64 -3.05
CA GLU A 159 -17.17 17.29 -2.13
C GLU A 159 -16.14 18.15 -2.89
N LEU A 160 -15.64 17.66 -4.02
CA LEU A 160 -14.72 18.42 -4.88
C LEU A 160 -15.37 19.68 -5.47
N GLU A 161 -16.65 19.61 -5.87
CA GLU A 161 -17.39 20.79 -6.32
C GLU A 161 -17.66 21.78 -5.17
N ALA A 162 -17.92 21.26 -3.95
CA ALA A 162 -18.13 22.08 -2.75
C ALA A 162 -16.89 22.92 -2.37
N LEU A 163 -15.68 22.54 -2.81
CA LEU A 163 -14.47 23.36 -2.62
C LEU A 163 -14.63 24.77 -3.21
N TYR A 164 -15.36 24.90 -4.31
CA TYR A 164 -15.67 26.19 -4.95
C TYR A 164 -16.82 26.95 -4.27
N TRP A 165 -17.23 26.56 -3.06
CA TRP A 165 -18.25 27.25 -2.27
C TRP A 165 -17.89 28.73 -2.07
N VAL A 166 -16.64 29.03 -1.72
CA VAL A 166 -16.19 30.41 -1.49
C VAL A 166 -16.38 31.24 -2.77
N ASP A 167 -15.97 30.71 -3.92
CA ASP A 167 -16.08 31.41 -5.20
C ASP A 167 -17.54 31.60 -5.62
N ARG A 168 -18.38 30.59 -5.41
CA ARG A 168 -19.83 30.66 -5.70
C ARG A 168 -20.51 31.70 -4.81
N GLN A 169 -20.26 31.66 -3.51
CA GLN A 169 -20.82 32.62 -2.56
C GLN A 169 -20.30 34.03 -2.80
N SER A 170 -19.01 34.20 -3.09
CA SER A 170 -18.42 35.50 -3.38
C SER A 170 -19.05 36.15 -4.61
N LYS A 171 -19.23 35.38 -5.70
CA LYS A 171 -19.93 35.87 -6.90
C LYS A 171 -21.35 36.32 -6.60
N MET A 172 -22.10 35.51 -5.84
CA MET A 172 -23.47 35.82 -5.47
C MET A 172 -23.57 37.07 -4.57
N ILE A 173 -22.67 37.21 -3.59
CA ILE A 173 -22.61 38.40 -2.72
C ILE A 173 -22.29 39.64 -3.55
N ILE A 174 -21.27 39.58 -4.43
CA ILE A 174 -20.91 40.70 -5.29
C ILE A 174 -22.08 41.12 -6.18
N GLU A 175 -22.74 40.17 -6.84
CA GLU A 175 -23.89 40.43 -7.69
C GLU A 175 -25.03 41.14 -6.93
N GLN A 176 -25.32 40.72 -5.70
CA GLN A 176 -26.38 41.33 -4.91
C GLN A 176 -25.98 42.70 -4.33
N LEU A 177 -24.71 42.90 -3.95
CA LEU A 177 -24.20 44.21 -3.55
C LEU A 177 -24.22 45.19 -4.72
N ASP A 178 -23.92 44.74 -5.94
CA ASP A 178 -24.00 45.58 -7.15
C ASP A 178 -25.46 45.89 -7.54
N ARG A 179 -26.39 44.94 -7.32
CA ARG A 179 -27.84 45.20 -7.41
C ARG A 179 -28.28 46.28 -6.41
N LEU A 180 -27.82 46.21 -5.17
CA LEU A 180 -28.09 47.22 -4.14
C LEU A 180 -27.51 48.59 -4.51
N ARG A 181 -26.27 48.65 -5.02
CA ARG A 181 -25.69 49.91 -5.52
C ARG A 181 -26.52 50.50 -6.65
N SER A 182 -26.97 49.66 -7.59
CA SER A 182 -27.78 50.09 -8.73
C SER A 182 -29.13 50.66 -8.30
N SER A 183 -29.80 50.06 -7.32
CA SER A 183 -31.08 50.56 -6.79
C SER A 183 -30.94 51.83 -5.94
N LEU A 184 -29.76 52.08 -5.37
CA LEU A 184 -29.43 53.29 -4.62
C LEU A 184 -28.80 54.40 -5.47
N SER A 185 -28.74 54.24 -6.80
CA SER A 185 -28.08 55.17 -7.73
C SER A 185 -28.53 56.64 -7.64
N ALA A 186 -29.75 56.88 -7.14
CA ALA A 186 -30.28 58.23 -6.92
C ALA A 186 -29.81 58.89 -5.60
N LYS A 187 -29.17 58.15 -4.70
CA LYS A 187 -28.66 58.65 -3.40
C LYS A 187 -27.22 59.13 -3.50
N SER A 188 -26.77 59.90 -2.51
CA SER A 188 -25.38 60.34 -2.43
C SER A 188 -24.43 59.16 -2.19
N LEU A 189 -23.16 59.32 -2.58
CA LEU A 189 -22.15 58.27 -2.49
C LEU A 189 -21.94 57.80 -1.04
N ALA A 190 -21.98 58.71 -0.07
CA ALA A 190 -21.88 58.40 1.36
C ALA A 190 -23.07 57.57 1.88
N GLU A 191 -24.28 57.82 1.37
CA GLU A 191 -25.45 57.02 1.73
C GLU A 191 -25.39 55.63 1.10
N GLN A 192 -24.95 55.53 -0.16
CA GLN A 192 -24.73 54.23 -0.82
C GLN A 192 -23.75 53.37 -0.03
N ASP A 193 -22.61 53.94 0.35
CA ASP A 193 -21.59 53.23 1.16
C ASP A 193 -22.13 52.81 2.53
N PHE A 194 -22.94 53.65 3.18
CA PHE A 194 -23.58 53.29 4.45
C PHE A 194 -24.49 52.06 4.33
N TYR A 195 -25.36 52.02 3.32
CA TYR A 195 -26.26 50.88 3.10
C TYR A 195 -25.51 49.62 2.66
N VAL A 196 -24.48 49.75 1.83
CA VAL A 196 -23.61 48.62 1.43
C VAL A 196 -22.87 48.05 2.65
N ALA A 197 -22.27 48.89 3.48
CA ALA A 197 -21.57 48.43 4.69
C ALA A 197 -22.52 47.74 5.68
N GLN A 198 -23.76 48.23 5.80
CA GLN A 198 -24.80 47.60 6.62
C GLN A 198 -25.22 46.24 6.03
N ALA A 199 -25.38 46.14 4.71
CA ALA A 199 -25.69 44.88 4.03
C ALA A 199 -24.55 43.87 4.18
N GLU A 200 -23.28 44.27 3.98
CA GLU A 200 -22.11 43.42 4.20
C GLU A 200 -22.06 42.86 5.63
N LYS A 201 -22.39 43.69 6.62
CA LYS A 201 -22.43 43.29 8.03
C LYS A 201 -23.52 42.26 8.30
N GLU A 202 -24.73 42.46 7.77
CA GLU A 202 -25.83 41.51 7.94
C GLU A 202 -25.61 40.22 7.15
N ILE A 203 -25.05 40.29 5.94
CA ILE A 203 -24.65 39.11 5.17
C ILE A 203 -23.64 38.31 5.99
N ARG A 204 -22.57 38.95 6.49
CA ARG A 204 -21.55 38.27 7.31
C ARG A 204 -22.15 37.56 8.54
N LYS A 205 -23.19 38.13 9.14
CA LYS A 205 -23.86 37.56 10.31
C LYS A 205 -24.73 36.34 9.98
N ASN A 206 -25.31 36.31 8.78
CA ASN A 206 -26.31 35.32 8.39
C ASN A 206 -25.84 34.29 7.37
N ILE A 207 -24.60 34.38 6.85
CA ILE A 207 -24.02 33.36 5.96
C ILE A 207 -24.11 31.98 6.65
N PRO A 208 -24.82 31.01 6.06
CA PRO A 208 -24.82 29.65 6.58
C PRO A 208 -23.44 29.05 6.32
N LEU A 209 -22.81 28.56 7.38
CA LEU A 209 -21.55 27.83 7.24
C LEU A 209 -21.85 26.45 6.64
N PRO A 210 -20.99 25.94 5.74
CA PRO A 210 -21.09 24.57 5.28
C PRO A 210 -21.09 23.59 6.46
N THR A 211 -21.99 22.62 6.41
CA THR A 211 -22.04 21.55 7.42
C THR A 211 -20.76 20.71 7.33
N PHE A 212 -20.04 20.59 8.44
CA PHE A 212 -18.88 19.72 8.54
C PHE A 212 -19.25 18.34 9.11
N HIS A 213 -18.73 17.30 8.49
CA HIS A 213 -18.91 15.91 8.88
C HIS A 213 -17.59 15.33 9.41
N PRO A 214 -17.47 15.14 10.75
CA PRO A 214 -16.26 14.56 11.34
C PRO A 214 -16.02 13.12 10.87
N ALA A 215 -14.76 12.74 10.72
CA ALA A 215 -14.40 11.36 10.40
C ALA A 215 -14.82 10.40 11.55
N PRO A 216 -15.37 9.22 11.24
CA PRO A 216 -15.69 8.21 12.25
C PRO A 216 -14.43 7.82 13.04
N ARG A 217 -14.54 7.75 14.37
CA ARG A 217 -13.42 7.27 15.20
C ARG A 217 -13.20 5.78 14.99
N LYS A 218 -11.97 5.41 14.60
CA LYS A 218 -11.55 4.03 14.36
C LYS A 218 -10.64 3.47 15.46
N GLY A 219 -9.94 4.33 16.18
CA GLY A 219 -9.12 3.94 17.32
C GLY A 219 -8.63 5.12 18.14
N ASP A 220 -8.10 4.81 19.32
CA ASP A 220 -7.44 5.81 20.17
C ASP A 220 -5.99 5.98 19.72
N LEU A 221 -5.64 7.21 19.32
CA LEU A 221 -4.26 7.57 19.00
C LEU A 221 -3.45 7.69 20.29
N GLY A 222 -2.88 6.57 20.74
CA GLY A 222 -1.96 6.54 21.86
C GLY A 222 -0.69 7.38 21.63
N GLY A 223 -0.14 7.94 22.71
CA GLY A 223 1.21 8.51 22.73
C GLY A 223 1.40 9.94 22.19
N GLY A 224 0.32 10.67 21.89
CA GLY A 224 0.38 12.08 21.49
C GLY A 224 -0.26 13.05 22.50
N LYS A 225 0.00 14.35 22.29
CA LYS A 225 -0.59 15.42 23.10
C LYS A 225 -2.12 15.45 22.87
N PRO A 226 -2.94 15.60 23.92
CA PRO A 226 -4.39 15.66 23.75
C PRO A 226 -4.79 16.89 22.93
N ILE A 227 -5.77 16.70 22.05
CA ILE A 227 -6.44 17.77 21.30
C ILE A 227 -7.73 18.10 22.03
N SER A 228 -7.87 19.35 22.48
CA SER A 228 -9.04 19.81 23.22
C SER A 228 -10.27 19.88 22.30
N LEU A 229 -11.47 19.82 22.89
CA LEU A 229 -12.72 20.00 22.15
C LEU A 229 -12.80 21.38 21.47
N GLN A 230 -12.22 22.41 22.11
CA GLN A 230 -12.13 23.75 21.53
C GLN A 230 -11.27 23.75 20.25
N THR A 231 -10.05 23.21 20.33
CA THR A 231 -9.16 23.09 19.16
C THR A 231 -9.82 22.27 18.07
N LYS A 232 -10.54 21.20 18.44
CA LYS A 232 -11.31 20.40 17.49
C LYS A 232 -12.35 21.26 16.74
N GLY A 233 -13.22 21.95 17.47
CA GLY A 233 -14.24 22.82 16.86
C GLY A 233 -13.64 23.95 16.01
N ASP A 234 -12.49 24.50 16.41
CA ASP A 234 -11.81 25.54 15.65
C ASP A 234 -11.26 25.04 14.30
N VAL A 235 -10.76 23.81 14.25
CA VAL A 235 -10.30 23.16 13.02
C VAL A 235 -11.46 22.80 12.11
N GLU A 236 -12.52 22.21 12.65
CA GLU A 236 -13.72 21.85 11.89
C GLU A 236 -14.36 23.08 11.23
N ARG A 237 -14.44 24.21 11.97
CA ARG A 237 -14.88 25.49 11.41
C ARG A 237 -13.95 26.02 10.32
N ALA A 238 -12.64 25.90 10.50
CA ALA A 238 -11.68 26.36 9.50
C ALA A 238 -11.75 25.55 8.20
N LEU A 239 -11.97 24.24 8.31
CA LEU A 239 -12.20 23.36 7.16
C LEU A 239 -13.51 23.71 6.45
N ALA A 240 -14.61 23.89 7.19
CA ALA A 240 -15.89 24.30 6.63
C ALA A 240 -15.80 25.64 5.88
N LEU A 241 -15.10 26.63 6.44
CA LEU A 241 -14.87 27.93 5.79
C LEU A 241 -14.04 27.83 4.51
N ALA A 242 -13.21 26.80 4.38
CA ALA A 242 -12.46 26.49 3.17
C ALA A 242 -13.27 25.65 2.17
N GLY A 243 -14.56 25.41 2.40
CA GLY A 243 -15.40 24.56 1.56
C GLY A 243 -15.16 23.05 1.74
N ILE A 244 -14.41 22.64 2.76
CA ILE A 244 -14.11 21.23 3.04
C ILE A 244 -15.17 20.71 4.02
N SER A 245 -16.17 19.99 3.48
CA SER A 245 -17.27 19.40 4.26
C SER A 245 -16.85 18.19 5.10
N ARG A 246 -15.77 17.50 4.73
CA ARG A 246 -15.22 16.36 5.46
C ARG A 246 -13.71 16.33 5.30
N PHE A 247 -13.00 16.15 6.40
CA PHE A 247 -11.55 16.03 6.32
C PHE A 247 -11.13 14.67 5.77
N THR A 248 -10.54 14.70 4.57
CA THR A 248 -9.89 13.57 3.91
C THR A 248 -8.84 14.10 2.95
N PHE A 249 -8.00 13.21 2.42
CA PHE A 249 -7.13 13.53 1.30
C PHE A 249 -7.65 12.83 0.05
N GLU A 250 -7.36 13.38 -1.12
CA GLU A 250 -7.34 12.57 -2.32
C GLU A 250 -6.12 11.66 -2.25
N TRP A 251 -6.37 10.36 -2.13
CA TRP A 251 -5.34 9.35 -1.98
C TRP A 251 -4.79 8.86 -3.33
N ASN A 252 -5.53 9.08 -4.42
CA ASN A 252 -5.22 8.57 -5.75
C ASN A 252 -4.62 9.64 -6.69
N VAL A 253 -3.68 10.42 -6.19
CA VAL A 253 -3.07 11.51 -6.98
C VAL A 253 -1.88 11.01 -7.80
N PRO A 254 -1.84 11.24 -9.13
CA PRO A 254 -0.63 11.09 -9.93
C PRO A 254 0.49 12.01 -9.40
N ARG A 255 1.75 11.55 -9.43
CA ARG A 255 2.88 12.23 -8.75
C ARG A 255 3.15 13.68 -9.17
N ASP A 256 2.59 14.13 -10.28
CA ASP A 256 2.87 15.42 -10.90
C ASP A 256 1.65 16.36 -10.94
N GLU A 257 0.55 16.00 -10.27
CA GLU A 257 -0.66 16.83 -10.21
C GLU A 257 -0.89 17.36 -8.79
N ASP A 258 -0.73 18.67 -8.58
CA ASP A 258 -1.19 19.32 -7.36
C ASP A 258 -2.72 19.47 -7.44
N LEU A 259 -3.46 18.57 -6.79
CA LEU A 259 -4.90 18.72 -6.67
C LEU A 259 -5.25 19.86 -5.71
N THR A 260 -6.13 20.74 -6.16
CA THR A 260 -6.63 21.90 -5.40
C THR A 260 -7.16 21.48 -4.03
N TRP A 261 -7.85 20.33 -3.95
CA TRP A 261 -8.35 19.77 -2.69
C TRP A 261 -7.23 19.52 -1.67
N ASN A 262 -6.21 18.75 -2.06
CA ASN A 262 -5.10 18.43 -1.14
C ASN A 262 -4.34 19.69 -0.75
N SER A 263 -4.17 20.65 -1.67
CA SER A 263 -3.53 21.92 -1.35
C SER A 263 -4.31 22.72 -0.30
N ALA A 264 -5.63 22.87 -0.45
CA ALA A 264 -6.49 23.55 0.51
C ALA A 264 -6.48 22.85 1.89
N VAL A 265 -6.58 21.53 1.89
CA VAL A 265 -6.51 20.72 3.12
C VAL A 265 -5.16 20.90 3.82
N ILE A 266 -4.06 20.86 3.08
CA ILE A 266 -2.70 21.02 3.62
C ILE A 266 -2.50 22.42 4.20
N GLU A 267 -3.03 23.45 3.54
CA GLU A 267 -2.97 24.83 4.03
C GLU A 267 -3.69 24.97 5.38
N VAL A 268 -4.94 24.55 5.46
CA VAL A 268 -5.76 24.65 6.69
C VAL A 268 -5.13 23.81 7.82
N MET A 269 -4.82 22.55 7.54
CA MET A 269 -4.26 21.65 8.55
C MET A 269 -2.84 22.02 8.95
N GLY A 270 -2.03 22.52 8.02
CA GLY A 270 -0.70 23.03 8.29
C GLY A 270 -0.76 24.17 9.29
N LYS A 271 -1.52 25.22 8.97
CA LYS A 271 -1.72 26.37 9.86
C LYS A 271 -2.23 25.94 11.25
N LYS A 272 -3.27 25.11 11.30
CA LYS A 272 -3.88 24.68 12.57
C LYS A 272 -2.98 23.77 13.40
N SER A 273 -2.18 22.92 12.76
CA SER A 273 -1.21 22.08 13.47
C SER A 273 -0.09 22.90 14.11
N VAL A 274 0.38 23.95 13.43
CA VAL A 274 1.38 24.89 13.96
C VAL A 274 0.81 25.68 15.14
N GLU A 275 -0.40 26.24 15.00
CA GLU A 275 -1.09 26.95 16.10
C GLU A 275 -1.21 26.06 17.35
N TRP A 276 -1.60 24.79 17.19
CA TRP A 276 -1.75 23.84 18.29
C TRP A 276 -0.42 23.39 18.92
N LEU A 277 0.61 23.15 18.10
CA LEU A 277 1.94 22.80 18.59
C LEU A 277 2.62 23.97 19.30
N GLY A 278 2.46 25.18 18.75
CA GLY A 278 3.00 26.43 19.27
C GLY A 278 2.57 26.76 20.71
N GLN A 279 1.42 26.23 21.15
CA GLN A 279 0.98 26.33 22.55
C GLN A 279 1.88 25.59 23.54
N SER A 280 2.72 24.66 23.07
CA SER A 280 3.55 23.78 23.92
C SER A 280 5.03 23.76 23.57
N MET A 281 5.41 24.36 22.45
CA MET A 281 6.81 24.43 22.03
C MET A 281 7.04 25.71 21.21
N LYS A 282 8.26 26.22 21.23
CA LYS A 282 8.67 27.32 20.36
C LYS A 282 8.87 26.76 18.96
N ILE A 283 8.25 27.39 17.96
CA ILE A 283 8.36 27.04 16.55
C ILE A 283 8.96 28.25 15.84
N SER A 284 10.06 28.05 15.14
CA SER A 284 10.72 29.06 14.31
C SER A 284 9.93 29.33 13.03
N GLU A 285 10.25 30.44 12.36
CA GLU A 285 9.68 30.75 11.05
C GLU A 285 10.12 29.72 9.99
N GLU A 286 11.37 29.24 10.06
CA GLU A 286 11.83 28.17 9.16
C GLU A 286 11.05 26.87 9.36
N GLU A 287 10.80 26.44 10.60
CA GLU A 287 9.98 25.25 10.90
C GLU A 287 8.53 25.44 10.45
N THR A 288 7.98 26.64 10.61
CA THR A 288 6.63 26.97 10.12
C THR A 288 6.55 26.82 8.61
N GLY A 289 7.56 27.30 7.86
CA GLY A 289 7.64 27.15 6.41
C GLY A 289 7.74 25.70 5.92
N GLN A 290 8.17 24.77 6.78
CA GLN A 290 8.32 23.35 6.43
C GLN A 290 7.03 22.54 6.59
N VAL A 291 5.99 23.06 7.26
CA VAL A 291 4.79 22.28 7.61
C VAL A 291 4.13 21.65 6.37
N ALA A 292 3.97 22.41 5.29
CA ALA A 292 3.34 21.91 4.07
C ALA A 292 4.14 20.77 3.44
N ALA A 293 5.48 20.88 3.41
CA ALA A 293 6.36 19.85 2.90
C ALA A 293 6.32 18.57 3.75
N ILE A 294 6.25 18.72 5.09
CA ILE A 294 6.08 17.59 6.02
C ILE A 294 4.78 16.85 5.73
N ILE A 295 3.67 17.58 5.55
CA ILE A 295 2.36 16.98 5.26
C ILE A 295 2.34 16.33 3.89
N LYS A 296 2.85 17.00 2.83
CA LYS A 296 2.94 16.42 1.48
C LYS A 296 3.74 15.11 1.48
N ARG A 297 4.90 15.08 2.12
CA ARG A 297 5.73 13.86 2.23
C ARG A 297 5.03 12.74 2.99
N TRP A 298 4.33 13.07 4.09
CA TRP A 298 3.55 12.10 4.85
C TRP A 298 2.40 11.53 4.02
N LEU A 299 1.66 12.41 3.34
CA LEU A 299 0.57 12.06 2.43
C LEU A 299 1.05 11.11 1.34
N GLU A 300 2.11 11.46 0.60
CA GLU A 300 2.68 10.59 -0.45
C GLU A 300 3.04 9.20 0.08
N THR A 301 3.56 9.14 1.31
CA THR A 301 3.92 7.87 1.95
C THR A 301 2.67 7.06 2.27
N LYS A 302 1.64 7.69 2.83
CA LYS A 302 0.37 7.03 3.17
C LYS A 302 -0.48 6.66 1.97
N SER A 303 -0.54 7.48 0.93
CA SER A 303 -1.19 7.13 -0.33
C SER A 303 -0.59 5.87 -0.94
N ARG A 304 0.76 5.76 -0.94
CA ARG A 304 1.43 4.52 -1.40
C ARG A 304 1.07 3.30 -0.56
N GLU A 305 1.02 3.45 0.77
CA GLU A 305 0.60 2.35 1.65
C GLU A 305 -0.85 1.96 1.31
N ILE A 306 -1.80 2.89 1.34
CA ILE A 306 -3.23 2.63 1.08
C ILE A 306 -3.44 1.96 -0.29
N GLN A 307 -2.78 2.46 -1.34
CA GLN A 307 -2.84 1.85 -2.68
C GLN A 307 -2.26 0.43 -2.70
N GLN A 308 -1.12 0.18 -2.03
CA GLN A 308 -0.54 -1.16 -1.92
C GLN A 308 -1.46 -2.16 -1.19
N TYR A 309 -2.26 -1.68 -0.24
CA TYR A 309 -3.24 -2.51 0.46
C TYR A 309 -4.51 -2.75 -0.34
N GLY A 310 -5.03 -1.76 -1.07
CA GLY A 310 -6.16 -1.94 -1.99
C GLY A 310 -5.85 -2.93 -3.12
N ASP A 311 -4.58 -3.01 -3.52
CA ASP A 311 -4.05 -3.96 -4.49
C ASP A 311 -3.52 -5.26 -3.86
N MET A 312 -3.85 -5.62 -2.61
CA MET A 312 -3.31 -6.82 -1.92
C MET A 312 -3.37 -8.10 -2.76
N ASP A 313 -4.41 -8.29 -3.58
CA ASP A 313 -4.55 -9.45 -4.45
C ASP A 313 -3.58 -9.43 -5.67
N LYS A 314 -3.20 -8.23 -6.13
CA LYS A 314 -2.15 -8.03 -7.16
C LYS A 314 -0.74 -7.97 -6.55
N SER A 315 -0.60 -7.42 -5.35
CA SER A 315 0.65 -7.28 -4.58
C SER A 315 1.18 -8.65 -4.14
N THR A 316 0.29 -9.55 -3.74
CA THR A 316 0.61 -10.94 -3.37
C THR A 316 1.19 -11.69 -4.58
N LYS A 317 0.56 -11.60 -5.76
CA LYS A 317 1.09 -12.18 -7.01
C LYS A 317 2.45 -11.59 -7.38
N ALA A 318 2.61 -10.27 -7.31
CA ALA A 318 3.88 -9.60 -7.59
C ALA A 318 4.99 -9.98 -6.59
N GLN A 319 4.64 -10.20 -5.32
CA GLN A 319 5.54 -10.68 -4.29
C GLN A 319 5.99 -12.11 -4.56
N TYR A 320 5.06 -13.02 -4.92
CA TYR A 320 5.40 -14.38 -5.31
C TYR A 320 6.28 -14.43 -6.56
N GLN A 321 6.03 -13.58 -7.56
CA GLN A 321 6.91 -13.45 -8.71
C GLN A 321 8.32 -12.99 -8.32
N ARG A 322 8.43 -12.03 -7.40
CA ARG A 322 9.74 -11.59 -6.86
C ARG A 322 10.43 -12.71 -6.10
N TRP A 323 9.70 -13.50 -5.31
CA TRP A 323 10.23 -14.66 -4.61
C TRP A 323 10.71 -15.74 -5.56
N ARG A 324 9.92 -16.12 -6.57
CA ARG A 324 10.33 -17.06 -7.64
C ARG A 324 11.62 -16.59 -8.32
N LYS A 325 11.71 -15.30 -8.65
CA LYS A 325 12.92 -14.70 -9.23
C LYS A 325 14.11 -14.78 -8.26
N ASN A 326 13.93 -14.42 -7.00
CA ASN A 326 15.02 -14.46 -6.00
C ASN A 326 15.49 -15.89 -5.73
N ILE A 327 14.57 -16.85 -5.55
CA ILE A 327 14.90 -18.27 -5.39
C ILE A 327 15.72 -18.77 -6.58
N LYS A 328 15.29 -18.47 -7.82
CA LYS A 328 16.07 -18.79 -9.01
C LYS A 328 17.48 -18.20 -8.93
N GLU A 329 17.60 -16.90 -8.69
CA GLU A 329 18.89 -16.21 -8.65
C GLU A 329 19.82 -16.79 -7.57
N GLN A 330 19.28 -17.11 -6.38
CA GLN A 330 20.06 -17.72 -5.29
C GLN A 330 20.48 -19.15 -5.63
N ARG A 331 19.60 -19.96 -6.23
CA ARG A 331 19.93 -21.31 -6.69
C ARG A 331 20.98 -21.29 -7.80
N CYS A 332 20.91 -20.37 -8.76
CA CYS A 332 21.95 -20.20 -9.78
C CYS A 332 23.28 -19.78 -9.13
N LYS A 333 23.27 -18.78 -8.23
CA LYS A 333 24.48 -18.32 -7.52
C LYS A 333 25.10 -19.43 -6.66
N MET A 334 24.29 -20.26 -6.01
CA MET A 334 24.80 -21.41 -5.24
C MET A 334 25.28 -22.52 -6.17
N GLY A 335 24.54 -22.81 -7.24
CA GLY A 335 24.92 -23.78 -8.26
C GLY A 335 26.24 -23.43 -8.93
N ASP A 336 26.52 -22.15 -9.19
CA ASP A 336 27.80 -21.68 -9.71
C ASP A 336 28.97 -22.03 -8.77
N LYS A 337 28.75 -22.01 -7.45
CA LYS A 337 29.76 -22.40 -6.45
C LYS A 337 29.93 -23.93 -6.39
N VAL A 338 28.82 -24.65 -6.35
CA VAL A 338 28.78 -26.10 -6.07
C VAL A 338 29.08 -26.94 -7.31
N PHE A 339 28.65 -26.50 -8.49
CA PHE A 339 28.70 -27.23 -9.76
C PHE A 339 29.63 -26.59 -10.79
N HIS A 340 30.67 -25.87 -10.34
CA HIS A 340 31.60 -25.19 -11.26
C HIS A 340 32.26 -26.13 -12.29
N ASN A 341 32.40 -27.42 -11.97
CA ASN A 341 32.94 -28.45 -12.88
C ASN A 341 31.86 -29.29 -13.60
N LEU A 342 30.58 -28.97 -13.45
CA LEU A 342 29.45 -29.73 -14.03
C LEU A 342 28.55 -28.80 -14.86
N PRO A 343 29.04 -28.32 -16.02
CA PRO A 343 28.33 -27.34 -16.84
C PRO A 343 26.97 -27.85 -17.32
N GLN A 344 26.81 -29.16 -17.50
CA GLN A 344 25.54 -29.77 -17.92
C GLN A 344 24.43 -29.57 -16.88
N LEU A 345 24.75 -29.67 -15.59
CA LEU A 345 23.79 -29.40 -14.51
C LEU A 345 23.60 -27.90 -14.28
N ALA A 346 24.64 -27.10 -14.49
CA ALA A 346 24.52 -25.64 -14.43
C ALA A 346 23.54 -25.09 -15.48
N VAL A 347 23.55 -25.63 -16.72
CA VAL A 347 22.57 -25.28 -17.76
C VAL A 347 21.13 -25.57 -17.31
N VAL A 348 20.90 -26.71 -16.65
CA VAL A 348 19.57 -27.04 -16.08
C VAL A 348 19.13 -25.98 -15.07
N LEU A 349 20.05 -25.51 -14.22
CA LEU A 349 19.78 -24.42 -13.27
C LEU A 349 19.60 -23.06 -13.95
N GLU A 350 20.03 -22.84 -15.19
CA GLU A 350 19.74 -21.59 -15.88
C GLU A 350 18.34 -21.55 -16.49
N ASP A 351 17.75 -22.72 -16.79
CA ASP A 351 16.40 -22.82 -17.34
C ASP A 351 15.34 -22.35 -16.32
N LYS A 352 14.47 -21.45 -16.76
CA LYS A 352 13.35 -20.93 -15.95
C LYS A 352 12.40 -22.06 -15.48
N ARG A 353 12.28 -23.14 -16.25
CA ARG A 353 11.43 -24.31 -15.93
C ARG A 353 11.97 -25.17 -14.78
N CYS A 354 13.22 -24.96 -14.36
CA CYS A 354 13.81 -25.65 -13.22
C CYS A 354 13.32 -25.10 -11.86
N HIS A 355 13.00 -23.80 -11.81
CA HIS A 355 12.79 -23.09 -10.53
C HIS A 355 11.34 -22.82 -10.15
N SER A 356 10.37 -23.29 -10.93
CA SER A 356 8.94 -23.06 -10.67
C SER A 356 8.34 -24.06 -9.67
N ASP A 357 8.97 -24.25 -8.52
CA ASP A 357 8.48 -25.17 -7.48
C ASP A 357 7.66 -24.47 -6.39
N ILE A 358 7.32 -23.19 -6.58
CA ILE A 358 6.44 -22.44 -5.68
C ILE A 358 5.26 -21.85 -6.43
N GLU A 359 4.08 -21.99 -5.83
CA GLU A 359 2.83 -21.36 -6.25
C GLU A 359 2.23 -20.54 -5.10
N ASP A 360 1.29 -19.68 -5.46
CA ASP A 360 0.63 -18.75 -4.54
C ASP A 360 -0.16 -19.55 -3.49
N GLY A 361 0.08 -19.26 -2.21
CA GLY A 361 -0.72 -19.83 -1.11
C GLY A 361 -2.10 -19.17 -1.03
N PRO A 362 -3.14 -19.90 -0.57
CA PRO A 362 -4.46 -19.32 -0.37
C PRO A 362 -4.41 -18.20 0.67
N ASP A 363 -5.16 -17.11 0.42
CA ASP A 363 -5.44 -16.03 1.38
C ASP A 363 -4.20 -15.43 2.07
N GLY A 364 -3.09 -15.28 1.35
CA GLY A 364 -1.85 -14.71 1.89
C GLY A 364 -1.07 -15.65 2.83
N ALA A 365 -1.40 -16.95 2.84
CA ALA A 365 -0.64 -17.98 3.53
C ALA A 365 0.76 -18.18 2.90
N ASN A 366 1.61 -19.00 3.54
CA ASN A 366 2.92 -19.34 2.98
C ASN A 366 2.80 -20.01 1.59
N PRO A 367 3.80 -19.87 0.70
CA PRO A 367 3.78 -20.46 -0.63
C PRO A 367 3.57 -21.97 -0.60
N ILE A 368 2.87 -22.48 -1.61
CA ILE A 368 2.70 -23.94 -1.80
C ILE A 368 3.83 -24.43 -2.70
N SER A 369 4.38 -25.61 -2.42
CA SER A 369 5.32 -26.24 -3.34
C SER A 369 4.60 -27.06 -4.40
N VAL A 370 4.94 -26.87 -5.68
CA VAL A 370 4.39 -27.67 -6.79
C VAL A 370 5.51 -28.40 -7.51
N PHE A 371 5.45 -29.73 -7.49
CA PHE A 371 6.43 -30.58 -8.17
C PHE A 371 5.88 -31.02 -9.53
N PRO A 372 6.54 -30.66 -10.65
CA PRO A 372 6.15 -31.16 -11.95
C PRO A 372 6.32 -32.67 -12.03
N ALA A 373 5.32 -33.38 -12.52
CA ALA A 373 5.34 -34.85 -12.63
C ALA A 373 6.47 -35.41 -13.52
N TRP A 374 7.00 -34.59 -14.44
CA TRP A 374 8.08 -34.98 -15.34
C TRP A 374 9.48 -34.81 -14.74
N ARG A 375 9.64 -34.13 -13.60
CA ARG A 375 10.94 -33.83 -13.00
C ARG A 375 11.35 -34.95 -12.06
N SER A 376 12.59 -35.41 -12.15
CA SER A 376 13.07 -36.46 -11.26
C SER A 376 13.09 -35.99 -9.79
N VAL A 377 12.87 -36.96 -8.89
CA VAL A 377 12.94 -36.74 -7.44
C VAL A 377 14.35 -36.27 -7.04
N HIS A 378 15.39 -36.78 -7.68
CA HIS A 378 16.78 -36.40 -7.40
C HIS A 378 17.09 -34.95 -7.79
N LEU A 379 16.58 -34.46 -8.94
CA LEU A 379 16.75 -33.05 -9.30
C LEU A 379 16.01 -32.14 -8.30
N THR A 380 14.83 -32.56 -7.86
CA THR A 380 14.09 -31.86 -6.81
C THR A 380 14.86 -31.80 -5.49
N GLU A 381 15.51 -32.91 -5.09
CA GLU A 381 16.36 -32.96 -3.90
C GLU A 381 17.59 -32.04 -4.02
N ILE A 382 18.24 -31.99 -5.18
CA ILE A 382 19.33 -31.05 -5.46
C ILE A 382 18.87 -29.60 -5.23
N LEU A 383 17.73 -29.20 -5.79
CA LEU A 383 17.20 -27.83 -5.64
C LEU A 383 16.90 -27.49 -4.16
N HIS A 384 16.32 -28.41 -3.40
CA HIS A 384 16.09 -28.21 -1.97
C HIS A 384 17.40 -28.09 -1.17
N ASN A 385 18.42 -28.88 -1.51
CA ASN A 385 19.72 -28.77 -0.87
C ASN A 385 20.37 -27.40 -1.15
N LEU A 386 20.29 -26.89 -2.39
CA LEU A 386 20.77 -25.54 -2.72
C LEU A 386 20.03 -24.48 -1.89
N ASP A 387 18.71 -24.61 -1.71
CA ASP A 387 17.93 -23.69 -0.87
C ASP A 387 18.37 -23.72 0.60
N GLN A 388 18.67 -24.91 1.14
CA GLN A 388 19.20 -25.05 2.51
C GLN A 388 20.56 -24.37 2.64
N MET A 389 21.46 -24.56 1.67
CA MET A 389 22.76 -23.91 1.65
C MET A 389 22.65 -22.38 1.58
N VAL A 390 21.70 -21.86 0.80
CA VAL A 390 21.41 -20.41 0.73
C VAL A 390 20.90 -19.89 2.07
N GLN A 391 19.98 -20.60 2.71
CA GLN A 391 19.45 -20.23 4.02
C GLN A 391 20.55 -20.23 5.10
N ALA A 392 21.45 -21.22 5.07
CA ALA A 392 22.57 -21.33 6.00
C ALA A 392 23.61 -20.21 5.83
N GLN A 393 23.80 -19.66 4.61
CA GLN A 393 24.72 -18.54 4.37
C GLN A 393 24.17 -17.18 4.78
N ALA A 394 22.88 -17.07 5.15
CA ALA A 394 22.27 -15.80 5.51
C ALA A 394 22.70 -15.35 6.91
N THR A 395 23.48 -14.27 7.01
CA THR A 395 23.96 -13.71 8.28
C THR A 395 23.13 -12.52 8.77
N HIS A 396 22.51 -11.76 7.87
CA HIS A 396 21.78 -10.54 8.21
C HIS A 396 20.33 -10.81 8.65
N HIS A 397 19.91 -10.26 9.80
CA HIS A 397 18.60 -10.53 10.42
C HIS A 397 17.39 -10.35 9.48
N LYS A 398 17.35 -9.30 8.65
CA LYS A 398 16.26 -9.10 7.68
C LYS A 398 16.24 -10.16 6.58
N THR A 399 17.42 -10.62 6.16
CA THR A 399 17.56 -11.66 5.14
C THR A 399 17.09 -12.99 5.71
N ILE A 400 17.44 -13.29 6.97
CA ILE A 400 16.98 -14.47 7.69
C ILE A 400 15.44 -14.45 7.81
N GLU A 401 14.84 -13.35 8.23
CA GLU A 401 13.38 -13.23 8.35
C GLU A 401 12.68 -13.38 6.99
N THR A 402 13.24 -12.76 5.95
CA THR A 402 12.72 -12.88 4.58
C THR A 402 12.80 -14.32 4.08
N ASN A 403 13.94 -15.00 4.30
CA ASN A 403 14.14 -16.39 3.93
C ASN A 403 13.15 -17.31 4.66
N LYS A 404 12.89 -17.08 5.96
CA LYS A 404 11.88 -17.84 6.70
C LYS A 404 10.51 -17.79 6.03
N LYS A 405 10.08 -16.62 5.54
CA LYS A 405 8.79 -16.47 4.83
C LYS A 405 8.85 -17.02 3.40
N MET A 406 9.91 -16.72 2.67
CA MET A 406 10.08 -17.09 1.26
C MET A 406 10.25 -18.60 1.06
N TYR A 407 10.87 -19.30 2.00
CA TYR A 407 11.09 -20.75 1.97
C TYR A 407 10.12 -21.54 2.86
N ALA A 408 9.27 -20.88 3.65
CA ALA A 408 8.16 -21.56 4.31
C ALA A 408 7.23 -22.15 3.23
N ARG A 409 6.98 -23.46 3.31
CA ARG A 409 6.05 -24.15 2.43
C ARG A 409 4.83 -24.58 3.25
N SER A 410 3.65 -24.10 2.90
CA SER A 410 2.39 -24.46 3.58
C SER A 410 1.90 -25.85 3.19
N ALA A 411 2.16 -26.27 1.95
CA ALA A 411 1.79 -27.58 1.42
C ALA A 411 2.76 -28.03 0.32
N ARG A 412 2.70 -29.32 -0.02
CA ARG A 412 3.41 -29.93 -1.14
C ARG A 412 2.40 -30.63 -2.03
N ASN A 413 2.24 -30.09 -3.23
CA ASN A 413 1.33 -30.62 -4.23
C ASN A 413 2.14 -31.25 -5.37
N HIS A 414 1.75 -32.44 -5.78
CA HIS A 414 2.21 -33.01 -7.05
C HIS A 414 1.31 -32.48 -8.16
N ALA A 415 1.91 -31.95 -9.22
CA ALA A 415 1.15 -31.53 -10.39
C ALA A 415 0.39 -32.75 -10.96
N LYS A 416 -0.87 -32.55 -11.39
CA LYS A 416 -1.62 -33.59 -12.11
C LYS A 416 -0.81 -34.06 -13.32
N THR A 417 -0.83 -35.35 -13.59
CA THR A 417 -0.08 -36.02 -14.67
C THR A 417 -0.21 -35.23 -15.97
N VAL A 418 0.92 -34.77 -16.52
CA VAL A 418 0.95 -34.09 -17.81
C VAL A 418 0.93 -35.16 -18.90
N GLY A 419 -0.09 -35.13 -19.77
CA GLY A 419 -0.10 -35.97 -20.96
C GLY A 419 0.91 -35.47 -22.00
N GLY A 420 2.01 -36.20 -22.16
CA GLY A 420 2.99 -36.00 -23.25
C GLY A 420 4.08 -34.95 -23.02
N ALA A 421 4.84 -34.65 -24.08
CA ALA A 421 6.03 -33.80 -24.07
C ALA A 421 5.77 -32.27 -24.03
N ILE A 422 4.50 -31.83 -24.04
CA ILE A 422 4.15 -30.40 -24.11
C ILE A 422 4.38 -29.74 -22.74
N GLY A 423 5.08 -28.59 -22.73
CA GLY A 423 5.40 -27.84 -21.49
C GLY A 423 6.57 -28.40 -20.68
N VAL A 424 7.16 -29.52 -21.09
CA VAL A 424 8.30 -30.17 -20.44
C VAL A 424 9.60 -29.45 -20.84
N ALA A 425 10.55 -29.38 -19.90
CA ALA A 425 11.88 -28.83 -20.22
C ALA A 425 12.60 -29.73 -21.22
N ARG A 426 13.32 -29.14 -22.18
CA ARG A 426 14.02 -29.86 -23.24
C ARG A 426 15.53 -29.72 -23.07
N ASP A 427 16.26 -30.64 -23.67
CA ASP A 427 17.72 -30.66 -23.66
C ASP A 427 18.29 -30.68 -22.22
N TRP A 428 17.70 -31.47 -21.32
CA TRP A 428 18.27 -31.76 -20.00
C TRP A 428 18.88 -33.17 -19.98
N PRO A 429 19.88 -33.46 -19.14
CA PRO A 429 20.34 -34.84 -18.90
C PRO A 429 19.16 -35.80 -18.66
N LYS A 430 19.22 -37.01 -19.22
CA LYS A 430 18.12 -37.99 -19.14
C LYS A 430 17.65 -38.27 -17.71
N ASP A 431 18.60 -38.34 -16.77
CA ASP A 431 18.35 -38.58 -15.35
C ASP A 431 17.67 -37.39 -14.63
N CYS A 432 17.55 -36.22 -15.27
CA CYS A 432 16.76 -35.08 -14.76
C CYS A 432 15.25 -35.25 -14.93
N TYR A 433 14.81 -36.22 -15.73
CA TYR A 433 13.40 -36.55 -15.92
C TYR A 433 12.99 -37.69 -14.98
N ASP A 434 11.74 -37.68 -14.53
CA ASP A 434 11.19 -38.79 -13.76
C ASP A 434 11.17 -40.07 -14.63
N GLN A 435 11.56 -41.21 -14.04
CA GLN A 435 11.70 -42.46 -14.78
C GLN A 435 10.36 -42.98 -15.30
N GLY A 436 9.30 -42.86 -14.49
CA GLY A 436 7.95 -43.28 -14.87
C GLY A 436 7.40 -42.43 -16.00
N PHE A 437 7.61 -41.11 -15.91
CA PHE A 437 7.30 -40.17 -17.00
C PHE A 437 8.09 -40.51 -18.28
N TRP A 438 9.42 -40.65 -18.19
CA TRP A 438 10.29 -40.88 -19.34
C TRP A 438 9.95 -42.19 -20.08
N ASN A 439 9.71 -43.26 -19.31
CA ASN A 439 9.34 -44.56 -19.87
C ASN A 439 7.94 -44.56 -20.51
N GLY A 440 7.06 -43.65 -20.09
CA GLY A 440 5.71 -43.49 -20.65
C GLY A 440 5.68 -42.75 -22.00
N LEU A 441 6.81 -42.17 -22.44
CA LEU A 441 6.91 -41.45 -23.71
C LEU A 441 7.28 -42.37 -24.87
N SER A 442 6.80 -42.04 -26.07
CA SER A 442 7.27 -42.68 -27.30
C SER A 442 8.75 -42.36 -27.56
N LYS A 443 9.42 -43.19 -28.37
CA LYS A 443 10.82 -42.97 -28.75
C LYS A 443 11.03 -41.61 -29.44
N PHE A 444 10.09 -41.21 -30.27
CA PHE A 444 10.08 -39.89 -30.92
C PHE A 444 10.00 -38.74 -29.91
N GLU A 445 9.13 -38.85 -28.91
CA GLU A 445 9.03 -37.85 -27.84
C GLU A 445 10.27 -37.80 -26.97
N GLN A 446 10.85 -38.94 -26.60
CA GLN A 446 12.12 -39.00 -25.85
C GLN A 446 13.24 -38.29 -26.63
N ASP A 447 13.40 -38.61 -27.91
CA ASP A 447 14.45 -38.02 -28.76
C ASP A 447 14.20 -36.52 -29.03
N THR A 448 12.95 -36.08 -28.97
CA THR A 448 12.54 -34.67 -29.05
C THR A 448 12.76 -33.92 -27.74
N LEU A 449 12.60 -34.59 -26.59
CA LEU A 449 12.80 -34.00 -25.27
C LEU A 449 14.28 -33.89 -24.91
N SER A 450 15.05 -34.96 -25.09
CA SER A 450 16.49 -34.91 -24.80
C SER A 450 17.30 -36.03 -25.44
N LYS A 451 18.48 -35.64 -25.93
CA LYS A 451 19.57 -36.53 -26.38
C LYS A 451 20.78 -36.51 -25.44
N ILE A 452 20.69 -35.81 -24.31
CA ILE A 452 21.82 -35.62 -23.38
C ILE A 452 22.01 -36.89 -22.53
N PRO A 453 23.24 -37.41 -22.40
CA PRO A 453 23.51 -38.54 -21.51
C PRO A 453 23.23 -38.18 -20.05
N GLU A 454 23.10 -39.20 -19.21
CA GLU A 454 22.92 -39.06 -17.77
C GLU A 454 24.17 -38.45 -17.12
N VAL A 455 23.98 -37.68 -16.05
CA VAL A 455 25.06 -37.02 -15.31
C VAL A 455 25.16 -37.50 -13.86
N ASN A 456 24.53 -38.64 -13.56
CA ASN A 456 24.47 -39.27 -12.24
C ASN A 456 23.90 -38.36 -11.15
N ILE A 457 22.80 -37.64 -11.43
CA ILE A 457 22.20 -36.71 -10.47
C ILE A 457 21.78 -37.36 -9.15
N ALA A 458 21.54 -38.67 -9.12
CA ALA A 458 21.24 -39.41 -7.89
C ALA A 458 22.42 -39.39 -6.91
N GLN A 459 23.65 -39.59 -7.40
CA GLN A 459 24.86 -39.52 -6.58
C GLN A 459 25.12 -38.07 -6.13
N ILE A 460 24.88 -37.10 -7.01
CA ILE A 460 25.01 -35.66 -6.69
C ILE A 460 24.04 -35.27 -5.58
N ALA A 461 22.77 -35.70 -5.68
CA ALA A 461 21.75 -35.44 -4.66
C ALA A 461 22.16 -36.01 -3.29
N GLN A 462 22.62 -37.26 -3.25
CA GLN A 462 23.11 -37.91 -2.03
C GLN A 462 24.29 -37.16 -1.40
N GLY A 463 25.27 -36.77 -2.21
CA GLY A 463 26.43 -36.01 -1.75
C GLY A 463 26.04 -34.66 -1.13
N LEU A 464 25.11 -33.93 -1.77
CA LEU A 464 24.62 -32.67 -1.23
C LEU A 464 23.80 -32.85 0.06
N THR A 465 22.95 -33.88 0.10
CA THR A 465 22.17 -34.21 1.31
C THR A 465 23.12 -34.50 2.48
N GLN A 466 24.25 -35.18 2.25
CA GLN A 466 25.26 -35.41 3.27
C GLN A 466 25.93 -34.11 3.75
N ILE A 467 26.25 -33.19 2.83
CA ILE A 467 26.83 -31.88 3.16
C ILE A 467 25.85 -31.06 4.01
N CYS A 468 24.59 -30.97 3.60
CA CYS A 468 23.54 -30.25 4.33
C CYS A 468 23.30 -30.84 5.73
N ARG A 469 23.33 -32.17 5.88
CA ARG A 469 23.20 -32.84 7.19
C ARG A 469 24.39 -32.54 8.11
N ARG A 470 25.63 -32.54 7.59
CA ARG A 470 26.84 -32.30 8.39
C ARG A 470 26.91 -30.87 8.95
N GLY A 471 26.37 -29.89 8.22
CA GLY A 471 26.26 -28.50 8.67
C GLY A 471 25.30 -28.27 9.85
N ASN A 472 24.35 -29.17 10.08
CA ASN A 472 23.39 -29.07 11.20
C ASN A 472 23.93 -29.63 12.53
N HIS A 473 25.13 -30.24 12.56
CA HIS A 473 25.72 -30.87 13.74
C HIS A 473 26.84 -30.07 14.41
N THR A 474 27.14 -28.83 13.98
CA THR A 474 28.13 -27.96 14.65
C THR A 474 27.51 -27.03 15.70
N GLY A 475 26.39 -27.44 16.29
CA GLY A 475 25.87 -26.87 17.54
C GLY A 475 25.97 -27.92 18.64
N SER A 476 26.79 -27.64 19.66
CA SER A 476 27.10 -28.49 20.82
C SER A 476 28.25 -29.48 20.63
N SER A 477 29.47 -28.96 20.61
CA SER A 477 30.62 -29.63 21.22
C SER A 477 31.33 -28.57 22.06
N GLY A 478 30.86 -28.41 23.30
CA GLY A 478 31.66 -27.79 24.34
C GLY A 478 32.93 -28.62 24.56
N PRO A 479 34.04 -28.00 24.96
CA PRO A 479 35.29 -28.71 25.13
C PRO A 479 35.16 -29.73 26.25
N SER A 480 35.61 -30.93 25.95
CA SER A 480 35.92 -32.00 26.89
C SER A 480 36.88 -31.48 27.95
N ASP A 481 36.43 -31.41 29.20
CA ASP A 481 37.30 -31.30 30.37
C ASP A 481 37.11 -32.55 31.23
N GLY A 482 38.18 -33.31 31.34
CA GLY A 482 38.25 -34.47 32.21
C GLY A 482 38.62 -34.04 33.62
N GLY A 483 38.01 -34.67 34.62
CA GLY A 483 38.65 -34.81 35.93
C GLY A 483 37.75 -34.62 37.15
N VAL A 484 37.47 -35.75 37.80
CA VAL A 484 37.50 -35.93 39.27
C VAL A 484 36.36 -35.31 40.12
N THR A 485 35.43 -36.21 40.45
CA THR A 485 34.76 -36.42 41.74
C THR A 485 34.79 -35.30 42.81
N SER A 486 33.60 -34.83 43.22
CA SER A 486 33.20 -34.90 44.63
C SER A 486 31.69 -34.68 44.81
N ARG A 487 31.10 -35.60 45.58
CA ARG A 487 29.73 -35.66 46.11
C ARG A 487 29.14 -34.32 46.59
N GLY A 488 27.83 -34.20 46.45
CA GLY A 488 26.97 -34.03 47.64
C GLY A 488 25.93 -32.91 47.60
N GLN A 489 24.68 -33.33 47.79
CA GLN A 489 23.59 -32.62 48.47
C GLN A 489 22.76 -31.56 47.72
N LYS A 490 21.78 -32.08 47.00
CA LYS A 490 20.34 -31.87 47.22
C LYS A 490 19.97 -31.06 48.48
N ARG A 491 19.35 -29.88 48.33
CA ARG A 491 18.12 -29.53 49.08
C ARG A 491 17.31 -28.45 48.37
N VAL A 492 16.04 -28.79 48.18
CA VAL A 492 14.91 -27.99 47.71
C VAL A 492 14.37 -27.15 48.87
N GLN A 493 13.98 -25.90 48.60
CA GLN A 493 12.74 -25.19 49.03
C GLN A 493 12.87 -23.72 48.56
N SER A 494 11.98 -23.17 47.72
CA SER A 494 10.76 -22.40 48.09
C SER A 494 11.02 -21.42 49.25
N GLU A 495 10.62 -20.15 49.24
CA GLU A 495 9.40 -19.50 48.74
C GLU A 495 9.64 -17.98 48.88
N GLU A 496 9.17 -17.19 47.93
CA GLU A 496 8.20 -16.10 48.15
C GLU A 496 8.66 -14.78 48.82
N ARG A 497 8.37 -13.71 48.06
CA ARG A 497 7.70 -12.47 48.46
C ARG A 497 8.30 -11.53 49.52
N ASN A 498 8.52 -10.32 49.03
CA ASN A 498 7.97 -9.02 49.48
C ASN A 498 9.11 -8.02 49.63
N ASP A 499 9.13 -6.94 48.85
CA ASP A 499 8.25 -5.77 48.81
C ASP A 499 8.96 -4.61 49.51
N ASP A 500 8.72 -3.43 48.97
CA ASP A 500 8.97 -2.12 49.55
C ASP A 500 10.41 -1.55 49.64
N GLN A 501 10.54 -0.46 48.87
CA GLN A 501 10.79 0.89 49.34
C GLN A 501 12.19 1.52 49.23
N VAL A 502 12.12 2.68 48.57
CA VAL A 502 12.69 3.98 48.97
C VAL A 502 14.17 4.20 48.69
N GLY A 503 14.37 5.16 47.77
CA GLY A 503 15.13 6.36 48.08
C GLY A 503 16.61 6.30 47.70
N GLY A 504 17.01 7.18 46.78
CA GLY A 504 18.43 7.45 46.59
C GLY A 504 18.73 8.29 45.36
N VAL A 505 18.48 9.60 45.44
CA VAL A 505 19.32 10.59 44.74
C VAL A 505 20.62 10.68 45.55
N PRO A 506 21.80 10.57 44.91
CA PRO A 506 22.62 11.75 44.58
C PRO A 506 23.19 11.61 43.15
N GLY A 507 23.50 12.65 42.39
CA GLY A 507 24.18 13.88 42.75
C GLY A 507 25.22 14.10 41.63
N ALA A 508 25.24 15.29 41.06
CA ALA A 508 26.14 15.71 40.00
C ALA A 508 27.62 15.70 40.46
N SER A 509 28.54 15.42 39.54
CA SER A 509 29.78 16.21 39.32
C SER A 509 30.72 15.57 38.29
N GLY A 510 31.16 16.41 37.34
CA GLY A 510 32.48 16.39 36.70
C GLY A 510 32.74 15.26 35.69
N GLY A 511 33.43 15.47 34.58
CA GLY A 511 34.22 16.61 34.14
C GLY A 511 34.86 16.24 32.80
N MET A 512 35.15 17.26 32.01
CA MET A 512 35.84 17.21 30.73
C MET A 512 37.16 16.42 30.82
N HIS A 513 37.44 15.61 29.82
CA HIS A 513 38.82 15.45 29.37
C HIS A 513 38.87 15.48 27.84
N VAL A 514 39.73 16.36 27.38
CA VAL A 514 40.14 16.57 25.99
C VAL A 514 41.44 15.80 25.86
N ASP A 515 41.51 14.89 24.89
CA ASP A 515 42.61 14.73 23.93
C ASP A 515 42.09 13.95 22.72
#